data_AF-Q7NWF2-F1
#
_entry.id   AF-Q7NWF2-F1
#
_cell.length_a   1.000
_cell.length_b   1.000
_cell.length_c   1.000
_cell.angle_alpha   90.00
_cell.angle_beta   90.00
_cell.angle_gamma   90.00
#
_symmetry.space_group_name_H-M   'P 1'
#
loop_
_entity.id
_entity.type
_entity.pdbx_description
1 polymer ?
#
loop_
_entity_poly.entity_id
_entity_poly.type
_entity_poly.pdbx_seq_one_letter_code
_entity_poly.pdbx_strand_id
1 'polypeptide(L)'
;MRVENHSPSLSKLNPPEAGSGDPTAIGRRLSGIRRAPLPHVSAGSDGEAAAAGKIGAFLRKAVAAQSYGLMFANGKLFEATGDALEKRGQYGFSALQRLDGLSRRNLAAVEARLGALDSAERGLKERIMTGAWHFRHQSNAALDDGKTAAIASNHLLARESRSSGGNTFAGDKALLSNHDFVFFGVEFSGRGKQDKPLNHKHSTMDFGANAYVVPDTLPACRHGYLTLTDHFFNRVPGGREAEHQDFVGSFPQMGAETGRWIHEGKYRQNAPIFNYRDMKAAVALHLIEFLRDSKDAAFKAYVFDQAMQSGQALDRVLNSVFQAEFHIPRLMATTDYAKHPLRPMLLKEAVDSVNLPALSGLVSSKGDAVTAMWHAIDKGKDAVAAHLLGNWRFEAGDFASAPPGFYHELNYALSEHGASVYILDQFLSRGWAAVNAPFEHVNSGETMLDNAVKYGNREMAAALIKHGADRNLLSEWNGGKLDALLA
;
A
#
# COMPACT_ATOMS: atom_id res chain seq x y z
N MET A 1 -6.69 7.87 -15.10
CA MET A 1 -5.33 7.76 -15.67
C MET A 1 -5.29 6.54 -16.57
N ARG A 2 -4.90 6.71 -17.85
CA ARG A 2 -4.83 5.64 -18.86
C ARG A 2 -3.42 5.05 -18.88
N VAL A 3 -3.35 3.74 -19.08
CA VAL A 3 -2.15 2.89 -19.03
C VAL A 3 -1.47 2.94 -20.40
N GLU A 4 -0.15 3.15 -20.44
CA GLU A 4 0.63 2.89 -21.64
C GLU A 4 1.77 1.92 -21.33
N ASN A 5 1.76 0.83 -22.09
CA ASN A 5 2.65 -0.31 -22.04
C ASN A 5 3.88 -0.03 -22.93
N HIS A 6 5.08 -0.03 -22.35
CA HIS A 6 6.29 -0.17 -23.14
C HIS A 6 7.21 -1.23 -22.52
N SER A 7 7.30 -2.37 -23.19
CA SER A 7 8.29 -3.41 -22.98
C SER A 7 9.58 -3.03 -23.72
N PRO A 8 10.73 -2.84 -23.05
CA PRO A 8 11.99 -2.61 -23.73
C PRO A 8 12.62 -3.92 -24.20
N SER A 9 13.01 -3.95 -25.47
CA SER A 9 13.86 -4.99 -26.07
C SER A 9 15.24 -5.01 -25.43
N LEU A 10 15.61 -6.15 -24.84
CA LEU A 10 16.94 -6.42 -24.30
C LEU A 10 17.89 -6.78 -25.44
N SER A 11 18.65 -5.81 -25.93
CA SER A 11 19.87 -6.15 -26.68
C SER A 11 20.98 -5.13 -26.40
N LYS A 12 22.18 -5.69 -26.12
CA LYS A 12 23.50 -5.04 -26.11
C LYS A 12 23.85 -4.18 -24.89
N LEU A 13 24.29 -4.83 -23.81
CA LEU A 13 25.21 -4.22 -22.84
C LEU A 13 26.25 -5.26 -22.41
N ASN A 14 27.39 -5.28 -23.10
CA ASN A 14 28.65 -5.75 -22.53
C ASN A 14 29.59 -4.54 -22.42
N PRO A 15 29.70 -3.90 -21.25
CA PRO A 15 30.89 -3.18 -20.88
C PRO A 15 31.75 -4.02 -19.91
N PRO A 16 33.09 -3.93 -19.98
CA PRO A 16 34.00 -4.74 -19.19
C PRO A 16 34.15 -4.23 -17.75
N GLU A 17 34.40 -5.20 -16.88
CA GLU A 17 35.05 -5.19 -15.57
C GLU A 17 35.44 -3.82 -14.97
N ALA A 18 34.73 -3.43 -13.91
CA ALA A 18 35.19 -2.42 -12.97
C ALA A 18 34.87 -2.86 -11.53
N GLY A 19 35.90 -2.97 -10.69
CA GLY A 19 35.75 -2.95 -9.23
C GLY A 19 35.79 -4.32 -8.56
N SER A 20 37.00 -4.84 -8.37
CA SER A 20 37.37 -6.02 -7.59
C SER A 20 37.02 -5.90 -6.10
N GLY A 21 35.75 -6.10 -5.75
CA GLY A 21 35.35 -6.44 -4.38
C GLY A 21 35.56 -7.93 -4.15
N ASP A 22 36.77 -8.34 -3.79
CA ASP A 22 37.17 -9.75 -3.58
C ASP A 22 36.14 -10.54 -2.74
N PRO A 23 35.35 -11.44 -3.36
CA PRO A 23 34.39 -12.29 -2.65
C PRO A 23 35.05 -13.19 -1.60
N THR A 24 36.37 -13.43 -1.71
CA THR A 24 37.10 -14.21 -0.72
C THR A 24 37.28 -13.46 0.61
N ALA A 25 37.08 -12.13 0.69
CA ALA A 25 37.09 -11.43 1.98
C ALA A 25 35.87 -11.80 2.84
N ILE A 26 34.68 -11.90 2.22
CA ILE A 26 33.46 -12.39 2.89
C ILE A 26 33.58 -13.91 3.10
N GLY A 27 34.08 -14.64 2.10
CA GLY A 27 34.36 -16.07 2.22
C GLY A 27 35.30 -16.38 3.39
N ARG A 28 36.34 -15.56 3.61
CA ARG A 28 37.27 -15.68 4.75
C ARG A 28 36.60 -15.36 6.07
N ARG A 29 35.79 -14.30 6.15
CA ARG A 29 35.01 -13.98 7.36
C ARG A 29 34.03 -15.09 7.73
N LEU A 30 33.42 -15.75 6.74
CA LEU A 30 32.55 -16.91 6.96
C LEU A 30 33.34 -18.19 7.25
N SER A 31 34.50 -18.40 6.63
CA SER A 31 35.38 -19.56 6.93
C SER A 31 35.99 -19.48 8.33
N GLY A 32 36.07 -18.27 8.91
CA GLY A 32 36.45 -18.04 10.30
C GLY A 32 35.35 -18.41 11.29
N ILE A 33 34.11 -18.66 10.83
CA ILE A 33 33.09 -19.32 11.64
C ILE A 33 33.55 -20.77 11.76
N ARG A 34 34.34 -21.03 12.80
CA ARG A 34 34.67 -22.40 13.19
C ARG A 34 33.37 -23.18 13.21
N ARG A 35 33.32 -24.28 12.44
CA ARG A 35 32.46 -25.43 12.71
C ARG A 35 32.89 -26.08 14.03
N ALA A 36 32.99 -25.29 15.10
CA ALA A 36 32.82 -25.87 16.41
C ALA A 36 31.38 -26.36 16.42
N PRO A 37 31.12 -27.64 16.71
CA PRO A 37 29.80 -28.01 17.16
C PRO A 37 29.46 -27.00 18.24
N LEU A 38 28.41 -26.20 18.03
CA LEU A 38 27.79 -25.54 19.16
C LEU A 38 27.60 -26.68 20.16
N PRO A 39 28.08 -26.55 21.40
CA PRO A 39 27.82 -27.57 22.39
C PRO A 39 26.33 -27.88 22.27
N HIS A 40 26.00 -29.17 22.16
CA HIS A 40 24.64 -29.66 22.34
C HIS A 40 24.29 -29.38 23.80
N VAL A 41 24.20 -28.10 24.16
CA VAL A 41 23.28 -27.66 25.17
C VAL A 41 21.98 -28.07 24.52
N SER A 42 21.34 -29.09 25.08
CA SER A 42 19.91 -29.25 24.95
C SER A 42 19.35 -27.91 25.42
N ALA A 43 19.23 -26.97 24.49
CA ALA A 43 18.44 -25.80 24.69
C ALA A 43 17.09 -26.39 25.03
N GLY A 44 16.69 -26.27 26.30
CA GLY A 44 15.27 -26.43 26.60
C GLY A 44 14.48 -25.52 25.66
N SER A 45 13.15 -25.63 25.68
CA SER A 45 12.25 -24.73 24.94
C SER A 45 12.70 -23.27 24.94
N ASP A 46 13.28 -22.81 26.05
CA ASP A 46 13.76 -21.45 26.26
C ASP A 46 14.97 -21.09 25.38
N GLY A 47 15.92 -22.01 25.19
CA GLY A 47 17.11 -21.77 24.38
C GLY A 47 16.78 -21.74 22.89
N GLU A 48 15.88 -22.60 22.42
CA GLU A 48 15.39 -22.59 21.04
C GLU A 48 14.59 -21.32 20.75
N ALA A 49 13.68 -20.94 21.65
CA ALA A 49 12.91 -19.70 21.54
C ALA A 49 13.83 -18.46 21.55
N ALA A 50 14.85 -18.44 22.41
CA ALA A 50 15.83 -17.35 22.44
C ALA A 50 16.66 -17.27 21.15
N ALA A 51 17.09 -18.41 20.61
CA ALA A 51 17.80 -18.47 19.34
C ALA A 51 16.92 -18.01 18.17
N ALA A 52 15.69 -18.51 18.08
CA ALA A 52 14.71 -18.11 17.08
C ALA A 52 14.41 -16.60 17.16
N GLY A 53 14.26 -16.05 18.37
CA GLY A 53 14.10 -14.62 18.60
C GLY A 53 15.27 -13.78 18.08
N LYS A 54 16.51 -14.20 18.35
CA LYS A 54 17.72 -13.53 17.85
C LYS A 54 17.84 -13.59 16.33
N ILE A 55 17.59 -14.76 15.73
CA ILE A 55 17.60 -14.95 14.28
C ILE A 55 16.52 -14.09 13.62
N GLY A 56 15.29 -14.12 14.13
CA GLY A 56 14.20 -13.30 13.61
C GLY A 56 14.48 -11.80 13.69
N ALA A 57 15.08 -11.34 14.79
CA ALA A 57 15.50 -9.94 14.91
C ALA A 57 16.58 -9.55 13.89
N PHE A 58 17.57 -10.43 13.66
CA PHE A 58 18.60 -10.20 12.64
C PHE A 58 18.00 -10.15 11.23
N LEU A 59 17.12 -11.09 10.88
CA LEU A 59 16.47 -11.16 9.57
C LEU A 59 15.62 -9.91 9.29
N ARG A 60 14.81 -9.46 10.28
CA ARG A 60 14.05 -8.21 10.15
C ARG A 60 14.95 -7.01 9.89
N LYS A 61 16.07 -6.91 10.62
CA LYS A 61 17.05 -5.83 10.42
C LYS A 61 17.71 -5.88 9.04
N ALA A 62 18.04 -7.07 8.55
CA ALA A 62 18.62 -7.28 7.22
C ALA A 62 17.64 -6.92 6.10
N VAL A 63 16.37 -7.30 6.23
CA VAL A 63 15.30 -6.89 5.31
C VAL A 63 15.12 -5.38 5.32
N ALA A 64 15.03 -4.77 6.50
CA ALA A 64 14.90 -3.33 6.62
C ALA A 64 16.06 -2.58 5.95
N ALA A 65 17.30 -3.06 6.11
CA ALA A 65 18.45 -2.49 5.43
C ALA A 65 18.32 -2.49 3.89
N GLN A 66 17.72 -3.53 3.31
CA GLN A 66 17.43 -3.54 1.87
C GLN A 66 16.35 -2.52 1.51
N SER A 67 15.23 -2.47 2.25
CA SER A 67 14.13 -1.55 1.95
C SER A 67 14.56 -0.09 2.04
N TYR A 68 15.31 0.29 3.10
CA TYR A 68 15.90 1.62 3.22
C TYR A 68 16.98 1.89 2.19
N GLY A 69 17.79 0.89 1.87
CA GLY A 69 18.78 0.99 0.81
C GLY A 69 18.16 1.36 -0.53
N LEU A 70 17.10 0.65 -0.93
CA LEU A 70 16.31 0.95 -2.12
C LEU A 70 15.69 2.35 -2.07
N MET A 71 15.09 2.72 -0.95
CA MET A 71 14.47 4.03 -0.72
C MET A 71 15.48 5.18 -0.90
N PHE A 72 16.57 5.17 -0.12
CA PHE A 72 17.57 6.24 -0.17
C PHE A 72 18.39 6.26 -1.47
N ALA A 73 18.56 5.12 -2.16
CA ALA A 73 19.33 5.10 -3.40
C ALA A 73 18.52 5.48 -4.65
N ASN A 74 17.19 5.40 -4.60
CA ASN A 74 16.34 5.63 -5.77
C ASN A 74 15.32 6.76 -5.60
N GLY A 75 15.06 7.23 -4.38
CA GLY A 75 14.20 8.39 -4.13
C GLY A 75 14.92 9.70 -4.45
N LYS A 76 14.45 10.41 -5.48
CA LYS A 76 15.03 11.71 -5.92
C LYS A 76 15.07 12.76 -4.80
N LEU A 77 14.14 12.70 -3.84
CA LEU A 77 14.15 13.59 -2.68
C LEU A 77 15.45 13.50 -1.87
N PHE A 78 16.02 12.30 -1.76
CA PHE A 78 17.22 12.07 -0.97
C PHE A 78 18.47 12.63 -1.62
N GLU A 79 18.49 12.79 -2.94
CA GLU A 79 19.55 13.51 -3.65
C GLU A 79 19.53 14.99 -3.27
N ALA A 80 18.35 15.62 -3.33
CA ALA A 80 18.16 17.04 -3.01
C ALA A 80 18.48 17.39 -1.54
N THR A 81 18.36 16.40 -0.65
CA THR A 81 18.55 16.58 0.80
C THR A 81 19.93 16.12 1.29
N GLY A 82 20.75 15.53 0.41
CA GLY A 82 22.08 15.01 0.75
C GLY A 82 22.04 13.69 1.54
N ASP A 83 20.91 13.00 1.51
CA ASP A 83 20.67 11.73 2.19
C ASP A 83 20.68 10.51 1.27
N ALA A 84 20.90 10.71 -0.04
CA ALA A 84 20.97 9.64 -1.01
C ALA A 84 22.09 8.65 -0.68
N LEU A 85 21.82 7.38 -0.96
CA LEU A 85 22.84 6.33 -0.98
C LEU A 85 23.23 6.01 -2.42
N GLU A 86 24.44 5.51 -2.62
CA GLU A 86 24.83 4.98 -3.92
C GLU A 86 23.97 3.77 -4.30
N LYS A 87 23.59 3.68 -5.57
CA LYS A 87 22.84 2.54 -6.10
C LYS A 87 23.70 1.29 -6.10
N ARG A 88 23.22 0.23 -5.44
CA ARG A 88 23.88 -1.08 -5.31
C ARG A 88 22.86 -2.20 -5.41
N GLY A 89 23.33 -3.41 -5.72
CA GLY A 89 22.47 -4.61 -5.74
C GLY A 89 22.03 -5.07 -4.34
N GLN A 90 22.82 -4.74 -3.31
CA GLN A 90 22.52 -5.07 -1.91
C GLN A 90 23.00 -3.94 -0.99
N TYR A 91 22.28 -3.74 0.11
CA TYR A 91 22.57 -2.70 1.09
C TYR A 91 22.89 -3.27 2.47
N GLY A 92 23.79 -2.62 3.18
CA GLY A 92 24.17 -2.99 4.54
C GLY A 92 23.43 -2.17 5.60
N PHE A 93 23.77 -2.42 6.88
CA PHE A 93 23.18 -1.67 8.01
C PHE A 93 23.52 -0.17 8.04
N SER A 94 24.41 0.31 7.17
CA SER A 94 24.60 1.75 6.94
C SER A 94 23.35 2.46 6.43
N ALA A 95 22.45 1.76 5.73
CA ALA A 95 21.16 2.31 5.33
C ALA A 95 20.26 2.64 6.54
N LEU A 96 20.31 1.82 7.60
CA LEU A 96 19.61 2.12 8.86
C LEU A 96 20.27 3.29 9.60
N GLN A 97 21.60 3.37 9.58
CA GLN A 97 22.31 4.51 10.15
C GLN A 97 21.95 5.83 9.43
N ARG A 98 21.68 5.77 8.11
CA ARG A 98 21.18 6.93 7.35
C ARG A 98 19.82 7.39 7.86
N LEU A 99 18.87 6.48 8.05
CA LEU A 99 17.59 6.78 8.69
C LEU A 99 17.77 7.38 10.08
N ASP A 100 18.60 6.76 10.93
CA ASP A 100 18.84 7.24 12.29
C ASP A 100 19.46 8.65 12.31
N GLY A 101 20.36 8.93 11.36
CA GLY A 101 20.94 10.26 11.18
C GLY A 101 19.90 11.30 10.76
N LEU A 102 19.06 10.97 9.78
CA LEU A 102 17.98 11.84 9.32
C LEU A 102 16.97 12.14 10.45
N SER A 103 16.52 11.09 11.14
CA SER A 103 15.59 11.18 12.27
C SER A 103 16.10 12.12 13.36
N ARG A 104 17.35 11.93 13.81
CA ARG A 104 17.97 12.80 14.83
C ARG A 104 18.10 14.25 14.38
N ARG A 105 18.47 14.49 13.12
CA ARG A 105 18.56 15.87 12.60
C ARG A 105 17.20 16.55 12.59
N ASN A 106 16.15 15.83 12.16
CA ASN A 106 14.79 16.36 12.14
C ASN A 106 14.27 16.64 13.56
N LEU A 107 14.54 15.73 14.51
CA LEU A 107 14.14 15.91 15.91
C LEU A 107 14.87 17.11 16.55
N ALA A 108 16.19 17.19 16.39
CA ALA A 108 16.98 18.30 16.91
C ALA A 108 16.55 19.65 16.34
N ALA A 109 16.12 19.68 15.06
CA ALA A 109 15.64 20.90 14.43
C ALA A 109 14.35 21.43 15.07
N VAL A 110 13.39 20.57 15.42
CA VAL A 110 12.16 21.01 16.11
C VAL A 110 12.44 21.37 17.57
N GLU A 111 13.32 20.65 18.26
CA GLU A 111 13.76 21.00 19.63
C GLU A 111 14.41 22.39 19.67
N ALA A 112 15.26 22.71 18.70
CA ALA A 112 15.91 24.02 18.61
C ALA A 112 14.92 25.16 18.35
N ARG A 113 13.88 24.95 17.53
CA ARG A 113 12.85 25.97 17.24
C ARG A 113 11.94 26.21 18.44
N LEU A 114 11.57 25.16 19.17
CA LEU A 114 10.74 25.25 20.36
C LEU A 114 11.49 25.87 21.55
N GLY A 115 12.75 25.50 21.75
CA GLY A 115 13.45 25.85 22.98
C GLY A 115 12.82 25.19 24.21
N ALA A 116 12.82 25.90 25.35
CA ALA A 116 12.35 25.33 26.62
C ALA A 116 10.84 25.08 26.61
N LEU A 117 10.45 23.92 27.16
CA LEU A 117 9.05 23.55 27.35
C LEU A 117 8.57 23.92 28.77
N ASP A 118 7.38 24.52 28.86
CA ASP A 118 6.75 24.76 30.15
C ASP A 118 6.24 23.45 30.80
N SER A 119 5.62 23.55 31.98
CA SER A 119 5.13 22.37 32.70
C SER A 119 3.96 21.67 32.00
N ALA A 120 3.07 22.41 31.34
CA ALA A 120 1.92 21.84 30.63
C ALA A 120 2.39 21.14 29.34
N GLU A 121 3.29 21.75 28.60
CA GLU A 121 3.91 21.19 27.40
C GLU A 121 4.71 19.93 27.71
N ARG A 122 5.47 19.91 28.81
CA ARG A 122 6.15 18.70 29.29
C ARG A 122 5.17 17.59 29.64
N GLY A 123 4.04 17.93 30.28
CA GLY A 123 2.97 16.98 30.57
C GLY A 123 2.36 16.36 29.30
N LEU A 124 2.08 17.19 28.28
CA LEU A 124 1.57 16.72 26.99
C LEU A 124 2.58 15.82 26.27
N LYS A 125 3.86 16.21 26.25
CA LYS A 125 4.94 15.40 25.66
C LYS A 125 5.02 14.02 26.32
N GLU A 126 5.04 13.97 27.65
CA GLU A 126 5.14 12.72 28.40
C GLU A 126 3.95 11.80 28.13
N ARG A 127 2.73 12.36 28.07
CA ARG A 127 1.51 11.59 27.76
C ARG A 127 1.57 10.95 26.38
N ILE A 128 2.02 11.69 25.37
CA ILE A 128 2.14 11.17 24.01
C ILE A 128 3.23 10.09 23.93
N MET A 129 4.36 10.29 24.62
CA MET A 129 5.50 9.37 24.61
C MET A 129 5.21 8.04 25.33
N THR A 130 4.53 8.08 26.47
CA THR A 130 4.24 6.90 27.29
C THR A 130 2.93 6.20 26.91
N GLY A 131 2.06 6.89 26.17
CA GLY A 131 0.80 6.32 25.70
C GLY A 131 0.98 5.12 24.76
N ALA A 132 -0.02 4.26 24.75
CA ALA A 132 -0.13 3.14 23.83
C ALA A 132 -0.56 3.62 22.44
N TRP A 133 0.20 3.21 21.42
CA TRP A 133 -0.05 3.52 20.01
C TRP A 133 -0.39 2.26 19.24
N HIS A 134 -1.20 2.43 18.20
CA HIS A 134 -1.62 1.35 17.31
C HIS A 134 -1.46 1.79 15.88
N PHE A 135 -1.20 0.81 15.01
CA PHE A 135 -1.03 1.02 13.59
C PHE A 135 -2.13 0.26 12.86
N ARG A 136 -2.87 0.96 12.01
CA ARG A 136 -4.01 0.44 11.27
C ARG A 136 -3.68 0.32 9.79
N HIS A 137 -3.81 -0.88 9.25
CA HIS A 137 -3.84 -1.11 7.81
C HIS A 137 -5.27 -1.45 7.39
N GLN A 138 -5.80 -0.79 6.37
CA GLN A 138 -7.16 -1.02 5.90
C GLN A 138 -7.13 -1.59 4.48
N SER A 139 -7.86 -2.69 4.25
CA SER A 139 -7.85 -3.41 2.98
C SER A 139 -9.05 -4.34 2.82
N ASN A 140 -9.47 -4.54 1.58
CA ASN A 140 -10.44 -5.58 1.21
C ASN A 140 -9.79 -6.94 0.94
N ALA A 141 -8.46 -7.01 0.80
CA ALA A 141 -7.78 -8.27 0.56
C ALA A 141 -7.89 -9.24 1.75
N ALA A 142 -7.82 -10.54 1.45
CA ALA A 142 -7.69 -11.59 2.47
C ALA A 142 -6.26 -11.59 3.00
N LEU A 143 -6.00 -10.77 4.02
CA LEU A 143 -4.67 -10.60 4.62
C LEU A 143 -4.43 -11.48 5.84
N ASP A 144 -5.39 -12.32 6.22
CA ASP A 144 -5.27 -13.20 7.37
C ASP A 144 -5.97 -14.54 7.17
N ASP A 145 -5.55 -15.54 7.94
CA ASP A 145 -6.12 -16.89 8.00
C ASP A 145 -6.93 -17.14 9.29
N GLY A 146 -7.27 -16.07 10.02
CA GLY A 146 -7.89 -16.13 11.35
C GLY A 146 -6.90 -16.38 12.51
N LYS A 147 -5.62 -16.64 12.23
CA LYS A 147 -4.57 -16.81 13.25
C LYS A 147 -3.40 -15.85 13.06
N THR A 148 -3.00 -15.62 11.82
CA THR A 148 -1.88 -14.77 11.43
C THR A 148 -2.34 -13.79 10.36
N ALA A 149 -2.09 -12.51 10.59
CA ALA A 149 -2.16 -11.50 9.54
C ALA A 149 -0.80 -11.37 8.85
N ALA A 150 -0.80 -11.34 7.52
CA ALA A 150 0.36 -11.14 6.67
C ALA A 150 0.08 -10.03 5.65
N ILE A 151 0.84 -8.94 5.75
CA ILE A 151 0.67 -7.75 4.91
C ILE A 151 2.00 -7.47 4.24
N ALA A 152 2.02 -7.57 2.91
CA ALA A 152 3.20 -7.39 2.08
C ALA A 152 3.22 -6.02 1.41
N SER A 153 4.42 -5.47 1.22
CA SER A 153 4.62 -4.26 0.43
C SER A 153 4.34 -4.50 -1.05
N ASN A 154 4.02 -3.43 -1.77
CA ASN A 154 3.81 -3.48 -3.21
C ASN A 154 5.05 -4.00 -3.96
N HIS A 155 6.25 -3.66 -3.50
CA HIS A 155 7.49 -4.18 -4.09
C HIS A 155 7.58 -5.71 -3.98
N LEU A 156 7.26 -6.28 -2.81
CA LEU A 156 7.27 -7.72 -2.62
C LEU A 156 6.21 -8.41 -3.49
N LEU A 157 4.98 -7.88 -3.50
CA LEU A 157 3.89 -8.42 -4.30
C LEU A 157 4.19 -8.41 -5.81
N ALA A 158 4.77 -7.32 -6.31
CA ALA A 158 5.17 -7.21 -7.71
C ALA A 158 6.28 -8.21 -8.06
N ARG A 159 7.28 -8.37 -7.17
CA ARG A 159 8.37 -9.34 -7.37
C ARG A 159 7.90 -10.79 -7.38
N GLU A 160 6.85 -11.10 -6.64
CA GLU A 160 6.23 -12.43 -6.58
C GLU A 160 5.15 -12.64 -7.66
N SER A 161 4.97 -11.68 -8.58
CA SER A 161 3.91 -11.69 -9.59
C SER A 161 2.50 -11.87 -9.01
N ARG A 162 2.30 -11.41 -7.76
CA ARG A 162 1.03 -11.51 -7.01
C ARG A 162 0.16 -10.27 -7.12
N SER A 163 0.67 -9.17 -7.66
CA SER A 163 -0.12 -7.98 -7.96
C SER A 163 0.20 -7.44 -9.36
N SER A 164 -0.84 -7.18 -10.14
CA SER A 164 -0.78 -6.42 -11.39
C SER A 164 -1.22 -4.97 -11.24
N GLY A 165 -1.71 -4.57 -10.06
CA GLY A 165 -2.22 -3.23 -9.78
C GLY A 165 -1.50 -2.58 -8.60
N GLY A 166 -0.94 -1.39 -8.81
CA GLY A 166 -0.45 -0.54 -7.73
C GLY A 166 -1.27 0.74 -7.66
N ASN A 167 -1.69 1.11 -6.45
CA ASN A 167 -2.25 2.44 -6.19
C ASN A 167 -1.16 3.52 -6.03
N THR A 168 0.11 3.15 -6.13
CA THR A 168 1.24 4.08 -6.03
C THR A 168 1.48 4.72 -7.40
N PHE A 169 1.33 6.04 -7.49
CA PHE A 169 1.62 6.77 -8.72
C PHE A 169 3.11 6.65 -9.08
N ALA A 170 3.41 6.62 -10.38
CA ALA A 170 4.80 6.53 -10.85
C ALA A 170 5.66 7.71 -10.35
N GLY A 171 5.06 8.89 -10.20
CA GLY A 171 5.69 10.09 -9.64
C GLY A 171 6.12 9.89 -8.19
N ASP A 172 5.22 9.39 -7.35
CA ASP A 172 5.45 9.10 -5.93
C ASP A 172 6.58 8.08 -5.76
N LYS A 173 6.54 7.01 -6.55
CA LYS A 173 7.58 5.98 -6.58
C LYS A 173 8.95 6.56 -6.97
N ALA A 174 8.99 7.52 -7.88
CA ALA A 174 10.24 8.17 -8.28
C ALA A 174 10.76 9.16 -7.24
N LEU A 175 9.89 9.84 -6.49
CA LEU A 175 10.30 10.84 -5.52
C LEU A 175 10.90 10.21 -4.26
N LEU A 176 10.24 9.16 -3.73
CA LEU A 176 10.61 8.56 -2.44
C LEU A 176 11.13 7.13 -2.56
N SER A 177 10.63 6.36 -3.52
CA SER A 177 10.95 4.94 -3.66
C SER A 177 10.66 4.09 -2.41
N ASN A 178 9.67 4.49 -1.59
CA ASN A 178 9.23 3.80 -0.37
C ASN A 178 8.25 2.63 -0.63
N HIS A 179 8.18 2.12 -1.85
CA HIS A 179 7.24 1.06 -2.25
C HIS A 179 7.55 -0.35 -1.71
N ASP A 180 8.71 -0.55 -1.06
CA ASP A 180 9.07 -1.77 -0.31
C ASP A 180 8.74 -1.62 1.19
N PHE A 181 7.72 -0.84 1.52
CA PHE A 181 7.16 -0.69 2.86
C PHE A 181 5.65 -0.99 2.87
N VAL A 182 5.16 -1.36 4.05
CA VAL A 182 3.74 -1.55 4.36
C VAL A 182 3.28 -0.31 5.14
N PHE A 183 2.18 0.29 4.70
CA PHE A 183 1.69 1.57 5.19
C PHE A 183 0.57 1.36 6.20
N PHE A 184 0.59 2.18 7.26
CA PHE A 184 -0.38 2.16 8.35
C PHE A 184 -0.76 3.58 8.75
N GLY A 185 -2.04 3.82 9.02
CA GLY A 185 -2.47 4.98 9.79
C GLY A 185 -2.11 4.83 11.26
N VAL A 186 -1.82 5.94 11.93
CA VAL A 186 -1.44 5.97 13.35
C VAL A 186 -2.64 6.31 14.22
N GLU A 187 -2.85 5.52 15.27
CA GLU A 187 -3.89 5.75 16.27
C GLU A 187 -3.31 5.81 17.68
N PHE A 188 -3.76 6.79 18.45
CA PHE A 188 -3.46 6.97 19.85
C PHE A 188 -4.70 6.63 20.67
N SER A 189 -4.59 5.94 21.80
CA SER A 189 -5.75 5.90 22.71
C SER A 189 -5.44 5.61 24.17
N GLY A 190 -4.21 5.25 24.50
CA GLY A 190 -3.86 4.75 25.83
C GLY A 190 -4.59 3.46 26.25
N ARG A 191 -5.23 2.75 25.32
CA ARG A 191 -5.94 1.47 25.51
C ARG A 191 -5.51 0.46 24.43
N GLY A 192 -5.87 -0.82 24.57
CA GLY A 192 -5.44 -1.89 23.67
C GLY A 192 -6.16 -1.95 22.31
N LYS A 193 -5.60 -2.75 21.39
CA LYS A 193 -6.04 -2.94 20.00
C LYS A 193 -7.45 -3.53 19.78
N GLN A 194 -8.10 -4.03 20.82
CA GLN A 194 -9.45 -4.61 20.71
C GLN A 194 -10.53 -3.52 20.67
N ASP A 195 -10.29 -2.36 21.29
CA ASP A 195 -11.19 -1.20 21.29
C ASP A 195 -10.89 -0.25 20.10
N LYS A 196 -10.59 -0.83 18.94
CA LYS A 196 -10.06 -0.13 17.77
C LYS A 196 -10.81 -0.60 16.51
N PRO A 197 -10.68 0.12 15.39
CA PRO A 197 -9.99 1.40 15.26
C PRO A 197 -10.84 2.59 15.73
N LEU A 198 -10.18 3.66 16.14
CA LEU A 198 -10.84 4.96 16.39
C LEU A 198 -11.16 5.68 15.09
N ASN A 199 -10.50 5.25 14.02
CA ASN A 199 -10.46 5.87 12.72
C ASN A 199 -10.82 4.84 11.63
N HIS A 200 -11.64 5.22 10.66
CA HIS A 200 -12.12 4.42 9.55
C HIS A 200 -11.69 4.96 8.17
N LYS A 201 -11.10 6.15 8.10
CA LYS A 201 -10.61 6.79 6.87
C LYS A 201 -9.23 7.38 7.07
N HIS A 202 -8.57 7.79 5.99
CA HIS A 202 -7.38 8.64 6.06
C HIS A 202 -7.46 9.62 4.89
N SER A 203 -7.37 10.92 5.17
CA SER A 203 -7.59 11.98 4.17
C SER A 203 -8.90 11.78 3.39
N THR A 204 -9.99 11.41 4.07
CA THR A 204 -11.30 10.95 3.51
C THR A 204 -11.31 9.70 2.65
N MET A 205 -10.15 9.13 2.32
CA MET A 205 -10.06 7.93 1.51
C MET A 205 -10.47 6.70 2.33
N ASP A 206 -11.37 5.90 1.75
CA ASP A 206 -11.72 4.57 2.25
C ASP A 206 -10.85 3.54 1.53
N PHE A 207 -9.98 2.87 2.28
CA PHE A 207 -9.05 1.86 1.76
C PHE A 207 -9.62 0.43 1.80
N GLY A 208 -10.84 0.24 2.30
CA GLY A 208 -11.52 -1.05 2.34
C GLY A 208 -12.35 -1.29 3.60
N ALA A 209 -13.17 -2.32 3.56
CA ALA A 209 -14.13 -2.67 4.60
C ALA A 209 -13.51 -3.23 5.89
N ASN A 210 -12.24 -3.67 5.87
CA ASN A 210 -11.59 -4.28 7.04
C ASN A 210 -10.37 -3.50 7.48
N ALA A 211 -10.24 -3.28 8.78
CA ALA A 211 -9.06 -2.74 9.43
C ALA A 211 -8.29 -3.86 10.17
N TYR A 212 -6.98 -3.89 9.97
CA TYR A 212 -6.02 -4.74 10.67
C TYR A 212 -5.19 -3.84 11.59
N VAL A 213 -5.34 -4.03 12.89
CA VAL A 213 -4.75 -3.17 13.93
C VAL A 213 -3.67 -3.96 14.67
N VAL A 214 -2.47 -3.39 14.76
CA VAL A 214 -1.33 -3.95 15.49
C VAL A 214 -0.80 -2.95 16.51
N PRO A 215 -0.26 -3.41 17.65
CA PRO A 215 0.35 -2.51 18.63
C PRO A 215 1.72 -2.03 18.17
N ASP A 216 2.13 -0.84 18.60
CA ASP A 216 3.45 -0.28 18.31
C ASP A 216 4.61 -1.08 18.94
N THR A 217 4.31 -1.96 19.89
CA THR A 217 5.27 -2.85 20.54
C THR A 217 5.64 -4.06 19.68
N LEU A 218 4.97 -4.28 18.54
CA LEU A 218 5.24 -5.39 17.65
C LEU A 218 6.71 -5.38 17.18
N PRO A 219 7.45 -6.51 17.24
CA PRO A 219 8.87 -6.54 16.85
C PRO A 219 9.17 -6.07 15.42
N ALA A 220 8.20 -6.15 14.51
CA ALA A 220 8.32 -5.64 13.14
C ALA A 220 8.41 -4.11 13.08
N CYS A 221 7.79 -3.40 14.02
CA CYS A 221 7.79 -1.93 14.07
C CYS A 221 9.15 -1.34 14.42
N ARG A 222 10.06 -2.10 15.05
CA ARG A 222 11.38 -1.59 15.51
C ARG A 222 12.27 -1.02 14.40
N HIS A 223 12.00 -1.37 13.15
CA HIS A 223 12.71 -0.87 11.98
C HIS A 223 11.81 -0.07 11.05
N GLY A 224 10.64 0.35 11.51
CA GLY A 224 9.77 1.24 10.77
C GLY A 224 10.13 2.72 10.96
N TYR A 225 9.45 3.56 10.19
CA TYR A 225 9.55 5.00 10.30
C TYR A 225 8.15 5.65 10.26
N LEU A 226 8.06 6.85 10.81
CA LEU A 226 6.87 7.68 10.85
C LEU A 226 7.06 8.93 9.98
N THR A 227 5.99 9.34 9.31
CA THR A 227 5.78 10.71 8.81
C THR A 227 4.61 11.33 9.53
N LEU A 228 4.70 12.64 9.78
CA LEU A 228 3.64 13.38 10.50
C LEU A 228 2.34 13.46 9.68
N THR A 229 2.41 13.31 8.38
CA THR A 229 1.29 13.38 7.45
C THR A 229 1.49 12.33 6.37
N ASP A 230 0.60 12.31 5.37
CA ASP A 230 0.96 11.77 4.06
C ASP A 230 2.31 12.37 3.63
N HIS A 231 3.20 11.48 3.18
CA HIS A 231 4.53 11.78 2.68
C HIS A 231 4.62 13.04 1.81
N PHE A 232 3.64 13.26 0.94
CA PHE A 232 3.67 14.35 -0.04
C PHE A 232 3.07 15.67 0.48
N PHE A 233 2.48 15.67 1.67
CA PHE A 233 1.71 16.80 2.19
C PHE A 233 2.10 17.16 3.62
N ASN A 234 3.18 17.93 3.80
CA ASN A 234 3.61 18.45 5.12
C ASN A 234 2.70 19.59 5.65
N ARG A 235 1.39 19.44 5.53
CA ARG A 235 0.39 20.44 5.91
C ARG A 235 -0.68 19.81 6.79
N VAL A 236 -1.28 20.64 7.63
CA VAL A 236 -2.51 20.30 8.34
C VAL A 236 -3.56 19.90 7.30
N PRO A 237 -4.13 18.68 7.39
CA PRO A 237 -5.14 18.21 6.45
C PRO A 237 -6.27 19.23 6.31
N GLY A 238 -6.81 19.37 5.09
CA GLY A 238 -7.98 20.20 4.83
C GLY A 238 -9.13 19.82 5.76
N GLY A 239 -9.98 20.77 6.14
CA GLY A 239 -11.13 20.46 7.01
C GLY A 239 -12.08 19.42 6.38
N ARG A 240 -12.10 19.33 5.05
CA ARG A 240 -12.80 18.27 4.30
C ARG A 240 -12.06 16.94 4.31
N GLU A 241 -10.74 16.94 4.41
CA GLU A 241 -9.86 15.75 4.44
C GLU A 241 -9.76 15.14 5.85
N ALA A 242 -10.04 15.97 6.87
CA ALA A 242 -10.09 15.54 8.26
C ALA A 242 -11.14 14.43 8.44
N GLU A 243 -10.75 13.42 9.17
CA GLU A 243 -11.60 12.28 9.47
C GLU A 243 -12.76 12.62 10.41
N HIS A 244 -12.46 13.34 11.50
CA HIS A 244 -13.44 13.81 12.48
C HIS A 244 -13.86 15.24 12.13
N GLN A 245 -14.64 15.39 11.06
CA GLN A 245 -15.08 16.72 10.59
C GLN A 245 -15.94 17.45 11.62
N ASP A 246 -16.71 16.72 12.42
CA ASP A 246 -17.49 17.24 13.55
C ASP A 246 -16.58 17.87 14.62
N PHE A 247 -15.47 17.21 14.92
CA PHE A 247 -14.46 17.70 15.85
C PHE A 247 -13.80 18.96 15.31
N VAL A 248 -13.33 18.95 14.05
CA VAL A 248 -12.74 20.15 13.42
C VAL A 248 -13.75 21.30 13.36
N GLY A 249 -15.02 21.01 13.06
CA GLY A 249 -16.11 22.00 13.05
C GLY A 249 -16.40 22.64 14.40
N SER A 250 -16.00 21.99 15.50
CA SER A 250 -16.12 22.54 16.87
C SER A 250 -15.04 23.58 17.19
N PHE A 251 -14.00 23.69 16.35
CA PHE A 251 -12.87 24.63 16.51
C PHE A 251 -12.66 25.41 15.20
N PRO A 252 -13.51 26.42 14.89
CA PRO A 252 -13.51 27.06 13.58
C PRO A 252 -12.18 27.73 13.21
N GLN A 253 -11.44 28.26 14.18
CA GLN A 253 -10.15 28.89 13.94
C GLN A 253 -9.06 27.85 13.65
N MET A 254 -9.04 26.72 14.36
CA MET A 254 -8.17 25.59 14.02
C MET A 254 -8.54 25.02 12.64
N GLY A 255 -9.84 24.88 12.36
CA GLY A 255 -10.34 24.51 11.03
C GLY A 255 -9.99 25.52 9.92
N ALA A 256 -9.67 26.77 10.25
CA ALA A 256 -9.16 27.77 9.32
C ALA A 256 -7.62 27.73 9.18
N GLU A 257 -6.91 27.00 10.05
CA GLU A 257 -5.47 26.74 9.93
C GLU A 257 -5.15 25.59 8.97
N THR A 258 -6.14 25.03 8.29
CA THR A 258 -5.95 24.00 7.27
C THR A 258 -4.98 24.45 6.19
N GLY A 259 -4.07 23.56 5.77
CA GLY A 259 -3.01 23.92 4.82
C GLY A 259 -1.81 24.64 5.45
N ARG A 260 -1.86 24.99 6.75
CA ARG A 260 -0.68 25.47 7.49
C ARG A 260 0.41 24.41 7.46
N TRP A 261 1.64 24.85 7.22
CA TRP A 261 2.80 23.96 7.27
C TRP A 261 3.00 23.44 8.69
N ILE A 262 3.12 22.13 8.83
CA ILE A 262 3.42 21.49 10.13
C ILE A 262 4.90 21.68 10.45
N HIS A 263 5.75 21.65 9.43
CA HIS A 263 7.18 21.88 9.55
C HIS A 263 7.68 22.87 8.49
N GLU A 264 8.32 23.95 8.94
CA GLU A 264 8.97 24.93 8.06
C GLU A 264 10.36 24.47 7.61
N GLY A 265 10.72 24.72 6.35
CA GLY A 265 12.07 24.49 5.83
C GLY A 265 12.13 23.92 4.41
N LYS A 266 13.22 23.20 4.10
CA LYS A 266 13.47 22.59 2.77
C LYS A 266 12.42 21.54 2.39
N TYR A 267 11.70 21.00 3.37
CA TYR A 267 10.75 19.91 3.22
C TYR A 267 9.31 20.38 3.15
N ARG A 268 9.03 21.61 2.69
CA ARG A 268 7.63 22.03 2.50
C ARG A 268 6.85 21.03 1.64
N GLN A 269 7.46 20.47 0.60
CA GLN A 269 6.78 19.46 -0.24
C GLN A 269 6.90 18.01 0.26
N ASN A 270 7.46 17.75 1.45
CA ASN A 270 7.59 16.39 1.97
C ASN A 270 7.59 16.32 3.50
N ALA A 271 6.89 15.36 4.09
CA ALA A 271 6.90 15.22 5.55
C ALA A 271 8.29 14.83 6.08
N PRO A 272 8.74 15.39 7.23
CA PRO A 272 9.96 14.91 7.88
C PRO A 272 9.79 13.45 8.35
N ILE A 273 10.87 12.67 8.22
CA ILE A 273 10.91 11.24 8.56
C ILE A 273 11.54 11.04 9.93
N PHE A 274 10.93 10.20 10.75
CA PHE A 274 11.42 9.81 12.07
C PHE A 274 11.48 8.29 12.21
N ASN A 275 12.56 7.76 12.77
CA ASN A 275 12.64 6.34 13.07
C ASN A 275 11.68 5.99 14.23
N TYR A 276 11.48 4.69 14.44
CA TYR A 276 10.66 4.17 15.54
C TYR A 276 10.99 4.74 16.94
N ARG A 277 12.26 5.06 17.23
CA ARG A 277 12.67 5.54 18.56
C ARG A 277 12.29 6.99 18.79
N ASP A 278 12.34 7.79 17.74
CA ASP A 278 12.15 9.24 17.80
C ASP A 278 10.69 9.64 17.48
N MET A 279 9.91 8.75 16.85
CA MET A 279 8.59 9.08 16.29
C MET A 279 7.61 9.71 17.30
N LYS A 280 7.53 9.20 18.54
CA LYS A 280 6.59 9.73 19.54
C LYS A 280 7.03 11.11 20.03
N ALA A 281 8.33 11.29 20.24
CA ALA A 281 8.89 12.58 20.61
C ALA A 281 8.69 13.60 19.48
N ALA A 282 8.87 13.19 18.23
CA ALA A 282 8.64 14.03 17.06
C ALA A 282 7.19 14.51 16.98
N VAL A 283 6.21 13.61 17.12
CA VAL A 283 4.78 13.97 17.11
C VAL A 283 4.44 14.90 18.26
N ALA A 284 4.93 14.61 19.47
CA ALA A 284 4.70 15.46 20.63
C ALA A 284 5.23 16.89 20.44
N LEU A 285 6.47 17.02 19.96
CA LEU A 285 7.10 18.32 19.77
C LEU A 285 6.44 19.11 18.63
N HIS A 286 6.12 18.48 17.51
CA HIS A 286 5.39 19.17 16.44
C HIS A 286 3.98 19.57 16.86
N LEU A 287 3.32 18.83 17.78
CA LEU A 287 2.02 19.26 18.31
C LEU A 287 2.18 20.50 19.16
N ILE A 288 3.22 20.55 20.01
CA ILE A 288 3.52 21.73 20.82
C ILE A 288 3.86 22.93 19.92
N GLU A 289 4.65 22.73 18.86
CA GLU A 289 4.96 23.77 17.86
C GLU A 289 3.68 24.31 17.22
N PHE A 290 2.81 23.40 16.75
CA PHE A 290 1.50 23.76 16.21
C PHE A 290 0.66 24.58 17.21
N LEU A 291 0.60 24.14 18.47
CA LEU A 291 -0.21 24.78 19.52
C LEU A 291 0.31 26.16 19.91
N ARG A 292 1.63 26.38 19.95
CA ARG A 292 2.20 27.71 20.23
C ARG A 292 1.71 28.72 19.20
N ASP A 293 1.73 28.34 17.93
CA ASP A 293 1.41 29.22 16.80
C ASP A 293 -0.09 29.25 16.45
N SER A 294 -0.91 28.36 17.01
CA SER A 294 -2.34 28.33 16.72
C SER A 294 -3.04 29.59 17.26
N LYS A 295 -4.06 30.07 16.55
CA LYS A 295 -4.91 31.20 16.96
C LYS A 295 -6.17 30.74 17.69
N ASP A 296 -6.44 29.44 17.73
CA ASP A 296 -7.63 28.88 18.35
C ASP A 296 -7.41 28.60 19.84
N ALA A 297 -7.78 29.57 20.68
CA ALA A 297 -7.66 29.43 22.13
C ALA A 297 -8.53 28.30 22.70
N ALA A 298 -9.69 28.03 22.10
CA ALA A 298 -10.57 26.94 22.53
C ALA A 298 -9.96 25.58 22.22
N PHE A 299 -9.34 25.42 21.05
CA PHE A 299 -8.59 24.22 20.71
C PHE A 299 -7.40 24.01 21.64
N LYS A 300 -6.60 25.05 21.91
CA LYS A 300 -5.49 24.94 22.88
C LYS A 300 -5.97 24.49 24.25
N ALA A 301 -7.04 25.10 24.77
CA ALA A 301 -7.64 24.72 26.04
C ALA A 301 -8.12 23.26 26.02
N TYR A 302 -8.79 22.84 24.94
CA TYR A 302 -9.22 21.45 24.78
C TYR A 302 -8.05 20.46 24.83
N VAL A 303 -6.92 20.78 24.18
CA VAL A 303 -5.74 19.92 24.21
C VAL A 303 -5.17 19.80 25.62
N PHE A 304 -5.02 20.91 26.34
CA PHE A 304 -4.41 20.91 27.68
C PHE A 304 -5.35 20.48 28.82
N ASP A 305 -6.65 20.31 28.54
CA ASP A 305 -7.64 19.81 29.50
C ASP A 305 -8.19 18.43 29.10
N GLN A 306 -9.08 18.39 28.11
CA GLN A 306 -9.81 17.17 27.73
C GLN A 306 -8.91 16.09 27.11
N ALA A 307 -8.01 16.47 26.21
CA ALA A 307 -7.08 15.52 25.60
C ALA A 307 -6.04 14.98 26.61
N MET A 308 -5.72 15.77 27.64
CA MET A 308 -4.91 15.34 28.78
C MET A 308 -5.62 14.35 29.71
N GLN A 309 -6.93 14.13 29.56
CA GLN A 309 -7.70 13.18 30.36
C GLN A 309 -8.13 11.95 29.55
N SER A 310 -8.44 12.11 28.26
CA SER A 310 -8.87 11.00 27.38
C SER A 310 -7.90 10.72 26.25
N GLY A 311 -7.52 9.45 26.07
CA GLY A 311 -6.70 9.05 24.92
C GLY A 311 -7.46 9.14 23.60
N GLN A 312 -8.78 8.95 23.58
CA GLN A 312 -9.59 9.14 22.38
C GLN A 312 -9.68 10.63 21.99
N ALA A 313 -9.75 11.53 22.98
CA ALA A 313 -9.73 12.97 22.71
C ALA A 313 -8.36 13.40 22.14
N LEU A 314 -7.26 12.86 22.68
CA LEU A 314 -5.93 13.10 22.13
C LEU A 314 -5.75 12.50 20.74
N ASP A 315 -6.36 11.34 20.44
CA ASP A 315 -6.38 10.79 19.09
C ASP A 315 -7.00 11.74 18.07
N ARG A 316 -8.17 12.30 18.38
CA ARG A 316 -8.85 13.26 17.50
C ARG A 316 -7.98 14.48 17.25
N VAL A 317 -7.32 15.00 18.29
CA VAL A 317 -6.36 16.11 18.16
C VAL A 317 -5.23 15.74 17.20
N LEU A 318 -4.56 14.61 17.42
CA LEU A 318 -3.44 14.17 16.59
C LEU A 318 -3.88 13.91 15.14
N ASN A 319 -4.99 13.21 14.94
CA ASN A 319 -5.51 12.90 13.61
C ASN A 319 -6.25 14.07 12.93
N SER A 320 -6.49 15.19 13.62
CA SER A 320 -6.91 16.45 12.97
C SER A 320 -5.72 17.30 12.55
N VAL A 321 -4.59 17.23 13.25
CA VAL A 321 -3.40 18.04 12.93
C VAL A 321 -2.47 17.32 11.95
N PHE A 322 -2.31 16.02 12.11
CA PHE A 322 -1.25 15.22 11.48
C PHE A 322 -1.80 14.19 10.49
N GLN A 323 -2.70 13.31 10.94
CA GLN A 323 -2.98 12.05 10.23
C GLN A 323 -1.68 11.29 9.92
N ALA A 324 -0.88 11.02 10.96
CA ALA A 324 0.44 10.44 10.78
C ALA A 324 0.38 9.03 10.16
N GLU A 325 1.42 8.70 9.40
CA GLU A 325 1.59 7.40 8.76
C GLU A 325 2.82 6.67 9.32
N PHE A 326 2.68 5.37 9.56
CA PHE A 326 3.76 4.49 9.97
C PHE A 326 4.06 3.43 8.92
N HIS A 327 5.34 3.13 8.74
CA HIS A 327 5.83 2.34 7.61
C HIS A 327 6.69 1.19 8.09
N ILE A 328 6.24 -0.04 7.87
CA ILE A 328 6.99 -1.26 8.23
C ILE A 328 7.72 -1.78 6.99
N PRO A 329 9.03 -2.09 7.05
CA PRO A 329 9.76 -2.61 5.89
C PRO A 329 9.20 -3.95 5.38
N ARG A 330 8.93 -4.00 4.08
CA ARG A 330 8.63 -5.14 3.21
C ARG A 330 7.44 -6.04 3.55
N LEU A 331 7.35 -6.54 4.77
CA LEU A 331 6.40 -7.54 5.21
C LEU A 331 6.17 -7.43 6.71
N MET A 332 4.90 -7.39 7.11
CA MET A 332 4.47 -7.65 8.46
C MET A 332 3.77 -9.01 8.49
N ALA A 333 4.19 -9.91 9.37
CA ALA A 333 3.49 -11.16 9.65
C ALA A 333 3.40 -11.34 11.17
N THR A 334 2.19 -11.49 11.72
CA THR A 334 1.98 -11.54 13.16
C THR A 334 0.70 -12.26 13.55
N THR A 335 0.74 -12.95 14.70
CA THR A 335 -0.46 -13.43 15.41
C THR A 335 -1.02 -12.36 16.35
N ASP A 336 -0.24 -11.32 16.65
CA ASP A 336 -0.60 -10.21 17.54
C ASP A 336 -1.29 -9.09 16.77
N TYR A 337 -2.47 -9.36 16.20
CA TYR A 337 -3.32 -8.39 15.51
C TYR A 337 -4.76 -8.42 16.04
N ALA A 338 -5.56 -7.42 15.65
CA ALA A 338 -7.01 -7.47 15.72
C ALA A 338 -7.58 -7.06 14.36
N LYS A 339 -8.59 -7.78 13.89
CA LYS A 339 -9.31 -7.48 12.65
C LYS A 339 -10.68 -6.93 12.97
N HIS A 340 -11.00 -5.79 12.40
CA HIS A 340 -12.23 -5.06 12.66
C HIS A 340 -12.97 -4.79 11.34
N PRO A 341 -14.20 -5.31 11.17
CA PRO A 341 -15.05 -4.89 10.05
C PRO A 341 -15.54 -3.46 10.30
N LEU A 342 -15.18 -2.54 9.41
CA LEU A 342 -15.63 -1.15 9.45
C LEU A 342 -17.03 -0.98 8.86
N ARG A 343 -17.36 -1.81 7.87
CA ARG A 343 -18.64 -1.85 7.17
C ARG A 343 -18.80 -3.19 6.44
N PRO A 344 -19.99 -3.53 5.94
CA PRO A 344 -20.15 -4.64 5.01
C PRO A 344 -19.27 -4.45 3.77
N MET A 345 -18.61 -5.52 3.34
CA MET A 345 -17.89 -5.56 2.08
C MET A 345 -18.87 -5.76 0.93
N LEU A 346 -18.71 -4.99 -0.15
CA LEU A 346 -19.53 -5.13 -1.35
C LEU A 346 -19.01 -6.25 -2.24
N LEU A 347 -19.90 -6.85 -3.04
CA LEU A 347 -19.54 -7.91 -3.99
C LEU A 347 -18.41 -7.49 -4.93
N LYS A 348 -18.54 -6.30 -5.54
CA LYS A 348 -17.51 -5.71 -6.41
C LYS A 348 -16.16 -5.59 -5.70
N GLU A 349 -16.15 -5.22 -4.43
CA GLU A 349 -14.90 -5.05 -3.67
C GLU A 349 -14.20 -6.38 -3.40
N ALA A 350 -14.98 -7.43 -3.11
CA ALA A 350 -14.44 -8.78 -2.96
C ALA A 350 -13.82 -9.28 -4.27
N VAL A 351 -14.42 -8.95 -5.42
CA VAL A 351 -13.88 -9.25 -6.76
C VAL A 351 -12.62 -8.45 -7.04
N ASP A 352 -12.66 -7.13 -6.88
CA ASP A 352 -11.53 -6.22 -7.17
C ASP A 352 -10.27 -6.61 -6.38
N SER A 353 -10.45 -7.04 -5.14
CA SER A 353 -9.39 -7.44 -4.21
C SER A 353 -9.06 -8.94 -4.24
N VAL A 354 -9.74 -9.74 -5.09
CA VAL A 354 -9.56 -11.19 -5.20
C VAL A 354 -9.72 -11.90 -3.84
N ASN A 355 -10.65 -11.41 -3.00
CA ASN A 355 -10.94 -11.99 -1.70
C ASN A 355 -11.93 -13.15 -1.86
N LEU A 356 -11.44 -14.33 -2.28
CA LEU A 356 -12.28 -15.51 -2.53
C LEU A 356 -13.08 -15.99 -1.30
N PRO A 357 -12.55 -15.96 -0.06
CA PRO A 357 -13.34 -16.28 1.12
C PRO A 357 -14.53 -15.34 1.32
N ALA A 358 -14.33 -14.02 1.22
CA ALA A 358 -15.42 -13.05 1.34
C ALA A 358 -16.41 -13.17 0.18
N LEU A 359 -15.90 -13.34 -1.05
CA LEU A 359 -16.72 -13.57 -2.24
C LEU A 359 -17.68 -14.76 -2.06
N SER A 360 -17.17 -15.87 -1.53
CA SER A 360 -17.98 -17.08 -1.31
C SER A 360 -19.10 -16.85 -0.29
N GLY A 361 -18.92 -15.94 0.67
CA GLY A 361 -19.97 -15.53 1.60
C GLY A 361 -20.97 -14.52 1.03
N LEU A 362 -20.60 -13.78 -0.01
CA LEU A 362 -21.43 -12.76 -0.66
C LEU A 362 -22.23 -13.31 -1.85
N VAL A 363 -21.78 -14.40 -2.47
CA VAL A 363 -22.45 -15.04 -3.61
C VAL A 363 -23.37 -16.14 -3.10
N SER A 364 -24.66 -15.83 -2.98
CA SER A 364 -25.67 -16.75 -2.44
C SER A 364 -26.59 -17.35 -3.50
N SER A 365 -26.61 -16.76 -4.68
CA SER A 365 -27.48 -17.13 -5.79
C SER A 365 -26.76 -17.11 -7.13
N LYS A 366 -27.38 -17.71 -8.15
CA LYS A 366 -26.87 -17.66 -9.54
C LYS A 366 -26.78 -16.20 -10.03
N GLY A 367 -27.73 -15.35 -9.65
CA GLY A 367 -27.72 -13.93 -9.98
C GLY A 367 -26.48 -13.22 -9.42
N ASP A 368 -26.16 -13.45 -8.15
CA ASP A 368 -24.94 -12.90 -7.53
C ASP A 368 -23.68 -13.38 -8.25
N ALA A 369 -23.65 -14.66 -8.62
CA ALA A 369 -22.52 -15.26 -9.32
C ALA A 369 -22.31 -14.65 -10.71
N VAL A 370 -23.40 -14.35 -11.42
CA VAL A 370 -23.38 -13.63 -12.70
C VAL A 370 -22.85 -12.22 -12.51
N THR A 371 -23.37 -11.46 -11.54
CA THR A 371 -22.88 -10.11 -11.24
C THR A 371 -21.39 -10.11 -10.85
N ALA A 372 -20.96 -11.08 -10.06
CA ALA A 372 -19.54 -11.25 -9.70
C ALA A 372 -18.67 -11.56 -10.92
N MET A 373 -19.16 -12.39 -11.86
CA MET A 373 -18.46 -12.70 -13.10
C MET A 373 -18.34 -11.47 -13.99
N TRP A 374 -19.38 -10.64 -14.09
CA TRP A 374 -19.31 -9.36 -14.81
C TRP A 374 -18.26 -8.41 -14.22
N HIS A 375 -18.14 -8.32 -12.89
CA HIS A 375 -17.05 -7.57 -12.27
C HIS A 375 -15.67 -8.19 -12.57
N ALA A 376 -15.58 -9.52 -12.61
CA ALA A 376 -14.33 -10.21 -12.93
C ALA A 376 -13.89 -9.96 -14.39
N ILE A 377 -14.85 -9.91 -15.33
CA ILE A 377 -14.62 -9.54 -16.73
C ILE A 377 -14.10 -8.10 -16.82
N ASP A 378 -14.86 -7.15 -16.29
CA ASP A 378 -14.56 -5.69 -16.31
C ASP A 378 -13.18 -5.35 -15.69
N LYS A 379 -12.69 -6.20 -14.79
CA LYS A 379 -11.45 -5.98 -14.05
C LYS A 379 -10.34 -6.99 -14.36
N GLY A 380 -10.55 -7.89 -15.32
CA GLY A 380 -9.58 -8.91 -15.72
C GLY A 380 -9.12 -9.81 -14.57
N LYS A 381 -10.04 -10.30 -13.74
CA LYS A 381 -9.73 -11.06 -12.51
C LYS A 381 -9.82 -12.57 -12.72
N ASP A 382 -8.77 -13.16 -13.27
CA ASP A 382 -8.71 -14.60 -13.62
C ASP A 382 -9.03 -15.53 -12.46
N ALA A 383 -8.41 -15.30 -11.31
CA ALA A 383 -8.62 -16.13 -10.12
C ALA A 383 -10.08 -16.10 -9.65
N VAL A 384 -10.76 -14.97 -9.80
CA VAL A 384 -12.19 -14.83 -9.46
C VAL A 384 -13.03 -15.57 -10.50
N ALA A 385 -12.77 -15.38 -11.79
CA ALA A 385 -13.48 -16.09 -12.84
C ALA A 385 -13.33 -17.61 -12.71
N ALA A 386 -12.11 -18.10 -12.46
CA ALA A 386 -11.83 -19.51 -12.20
C ALA A 386 -12.59 -20.04 -10.97
N HIS A 387 -12.60 -19.28 -9.87
CA HIS A 387 -13.35 -19.63 -8.67
C HIS A 387 -14.86 -19.73 -8.95
N LEU A 388 -15.43 -18.75 -9.65
CA LEU A 388 -16.85 -18.75 -9.99
C LEU A 388 -17.21 -19.92 -10.91
N LEU A 389 -16.42 -20.17 -11.97
CA LEU A 389 -16.63 -21.29 -12.89
C LEU A 389 -16.50 -22.66 -12.20
N GLY A 390 -15.70 -22.77 -11.14
CA GLY A 390 -15.56 -24.00 -10.37
C GLY A 390 -16.70 -24.27 -9.38
N ASN A 391 -17.45 -23.23 -8.98
CA ASN A 391 -18.46 -23.33 -7.93
C ASN A 391 -19.90 -23.11 -8.43
N TRP A 392 -20.07 -22.54 -9.63
CA TRP A 392 -21.38 -22.21 -10.20
C TRP A 392 -21.51 -22.71 -11.63
N ARG A 393 -22.70 -23.22 -11.97
CA ARG A 393 -23.05 -23.60 -13.33
C ARG A 393 -23.67 -22.41 -14.06
N PHE A 394 -22.99 -21.91 -15.07
CA PHE A 394 -23.50 -20.87 -15.97
C PHE A 394 -23.89 -21.45 -17.33
N GLU A 395 -24.71 -20.70 -18.05
CA GLU A 395 -25.19 -20.95 -19.41
C GLU A 395 -25.14 -19.64 -20.21
N ALA A 396 -25.12 -19.71 -21.54
CA ALA A 396 -24.99 -18.52 -22.39
C ALA A 396 -26.04 -17.43 -22.08
N GLY A 397 -27.27 -17.85 -21.79
CA GLY A 397 -28.38 -16.95 -21.45
C GLY A 397 -28.16 -16.13 -20.18
N ASP A 398 -27.30 -16.57 -19.27
CA ASP A 398 -26.98 -15.82 -18.04
C ASP A 398 -26.20 -14.53 -18.35
N PHE A 399 -25.55 -14.45 -19.50
CA PHE A 399 -24.73 -13.31 -19.93
C PHE A 399 -25.35 -12.55 -21.11
N ALA A 400 -26.59 -12.87 -21.48
CA ALA A 400 -27.29 -12.21 -22.59
C ALA A 400 -27.60 -10.73 -22.31
N SER A 401 -27.62 -10.31 -21.04
CA SER A 401 -27.78 -8.91 -20.65
C SER A 401 -26.91 -8.59 -19.45
N ALA A 402 -26.31 -7.40 -19.48
CA ALA A 402 -25.47 -6.93 -18.39
C ALA A 402 -26.33 -6.60 -17.14
N PRO A 403 -25.87 -6.95 -15.93
CA PRO A 403 -26.54 -6.54 -14.70
C PRO A 403 -26.56 -5.01 -14.52
N PRO A 404 -27.45 -4.47 -13.68
CA PRO A 404 -27.45 -3.05 -13.34
C PRO A 404 -26.05 -2.56 -12.87
N GLY A 405 -25.63 -1.41 -13.39
CA GLY A 405 -24.31 -0.83 -13.13
C GLY A 405 -23.24 -1.15 -14.18
N PHE A 406 -23.53 -2.06 -15.11
CA PHE A 406 -22.73 -2.30 -16.31
C PHE A 406 -23.45 -1.73 -17.53
N TYR A 407 -22.69 -1.04 -18.39
CA TYR A 407 -23.23 -0.33 -19.56
C TYR A 407 -22.70 -0.90 -20.89
N HIS A 408 -21.86 -1.92 -20.81
CA HIS A 408 -21.24 -2.57 -21.95
C HIS A 408 -21.85 -3.94 -22.16
N GLU A 409 -22.08 -4.29 -23.41
CA GLU A 409 -22.37 -5.66 -23.81
C GLU A 409 -21.18 -6.59 -23.56
N LEU A 410 -21.44 -7.90 -23.53
CA LEU A 410 -20.47 -8.93 -23.14
C LEU A 410 -19.21 -8.92 -24.01
N ASN A 411 -19.39 -8.89 -25.33
CA ASN A 411 -18.28 -8.91 -26.29
C ASN A 411 -17.37 -7.69 -26.15
N TYR A 412 -17.95 -6.51 -25.93
CA TYR A 412 -17.18 -5.31 -25.68
C TYR A 412 -16.38 -5.46 -24.37
N ALA A 413 -17.03 -5.88 -23.28
CA ALA A 413 -16.37 -6.02 -21.98
C ALA A 413 -15.23 -7.06 -21.99
N LEU A 414 -15.38 -8.15 -22.75
CA LEU A 414 -14.35 -9.18 -22.91
C LEU A 414 -13.13 -8.72 -23.73
N SER A 415 -13.21 -7.60 -24.43
CA SER A 415 -12.15 -7.09 -25.30
C SER A 415 -11.69 -5.66 -24.97
N GLU A 416 -12.21 -5.04 -23.92
CA GLU A 416 -11.81 -3.70 -23.49
C GLU A 416 -10.33 -3.63 -23.06
N HIS A 417 -9.80 -2.42 -22.99
CA HIS A 417 -8.48 -2.14 -22.43
C HIS A 417 -8.32 -2.72 -21.01
N GLY A 418 -7.50 -3.76 -20.89
CA GLY A 418 -7.22 -4.46 -19.62
C GLY A 418 -8.04 -5.74 -19.41
N ALA A 419 -8.89 -6.11 -20.37
CA ALA A 419 -9.58 -7.39 -20.35
C ALA A 419 -8.59 -8.56 -20.37
N SER A 420 -8.99 -9.66 -19.74
CA SER A 420 -8.17 -10.86 -19.61
C SER A 420 -8.38 -11.84 -20.76
N VAL A 421 -7.27 -12.30 -21.35
CA VAL A 421 -7.26 -13.37 -22.36
C VAL A 421 -7.76 -14.69 -21.79
N TYR A 422 -7.47 -14.99 -20.52
CA TYR A 422 -7.98 -16.19 -19.86
C TYR A 422 -9.52 -16.17 -19.84
N ILE A 423 -10.11 -15.06 -19.38
CA ILE A 423 -11.56 -14.92 -19.29
C ILE A 423 -12.20 -14.98 -20.69
N LEU A 424 -11.62 -14.27 -21.67
CA LEU A 424 -12.06 -14.36 -23.07
C LEU A 424 -12.09 -15.81 -23.56
N ASP A 425 -10.99 -16.54 -23.41
CA ASP A 425 -10.87 -17.93 -23.88
C ASP A 425 -11.90 -18.84 -23.18
N GLN A 426 -12.18 -18.62 -21.89
CA GLN A 426 -13.23 -19.34 -21.18
C GLN A 426 -14.62 -19.12 -21.78
N PHE A 427 -14.96 -17.89 -22.18
CA PHE A 427 -16.27 -17.55 -22.74
C PHE A 427 -16.44 -18.02 -24.18
N LEU A 428 -15.41 -17.85 -25.03
CA LEU A 428 -15.43 -18.31 -26.42
C LEU A 428 -15.43 -19.84 -26.52
N SER A 429 -14.61 -20.53 -25.73
CA SER A 429 -14.56 -22.00 -25.72
C SER A 429 -15.87 -22.67 -25.31
N ARG A 430 -16.72 -21.94 -24.56
CA ARG A 430 -18.05 -22.40 -24.12
C ARG A 430 -19.18 -21.95 -25.04
N GLY A 431 -18.88 -21.17 -26.08
CA GLY A 431 -19.88 -20.61 -26.99
C GLY A 431 -20.81 -19.58 -26.33
N TRP A 432 -20.35 -18.91 -25.27
CA TRP A 432 -21.16 -17.90 -24.55
C TRP A 432 -20.95 -16.49 -25.12
N ALA A 433 -19.85 -16.26 -25.84
CA ALA A 433 -19.58 -15.06 -26.59
C ALA A 433 -19.37 -15.41 -28.07
N ALA A 434 -19.79 -14.51 -28.97
CA ALA A 434 -19.66 -14.71 -30.41
C ALA A 434 -18.45 -13.93 -30.93
N VAL A 435 -17.40 -14.62 -31.38
CA VAL A 435 -16.11 -14.00 -31.73
C VAL A 435 -16.20 -12.87 -32.78
N ASN A 436 -17.15 -13.01 -33.72
CA ASN A 436 -17.33 -12.11 -34.87
C ASN A 436 -18.57 -11.21 -34.75
N ALA A 437 -19.30 -11.24 -33.62
CA ALA A 437 -20.46 -10.37 -33.48
C ALA A 437 -20.01 -8.91 -33.36
N PRO A 438 -20.54 -8.00 -34.19
CA PRO A 438 -20.26 -6.58 -34.09
C PRO A 438 -20.86 -6.03 -32.81
N PHE A 439 -20.25 -5.00 -32.25
CA PHE A 439 -20.80 -4.30 -31.10
C PHE A 439 -22.09 -3.57 -31.49
N GLU A 440 -23.09 -3.58 -30.61
CA GLU A 440 -24.38 -2.93 -30.85
C GLU A 440 -24.39 -1.48 -30.33
N HIS A 441 -23.66 -1.22 -29.24
CA HIS A 441 -23.68 0.08 -28.56
C HIS A 441 -22.33 0.82 -28.64
N VAL A 442 -21.40 0.52 -27.74
CA VAL A 442 -20.10 1.21 -27.69
C VAL A 442 -19.24 0.72 -28.84
N ASN A 443 -18.69 1.65 -29.62
CA ASN A 443 -17.98 1.36 -30.87
C ASN A 443 -18.83 0.52 -31.83
N SER A 444 -20.12 0.84 -31.96
CA SER A 444 -21.07 0.09 -32.79
C SER A 444 -20.51 -0.25 -34.18
N GLY A 445 -20.63 -1.53 -34.57
CA GLY A 445 -20.09 -2.06 -35.82
C GLY A 445 -18.64 -2.58 -35.75
N GLU A 446 -17.84 -2.17 -34.75
CA GLU A 446 -16.52 -2.77 -34.49
C GLU A 446 -16.68 -4.16 -33.86
N THR A 447 -15.64 -4.99 -33.93
CA THR A 447 -15.60 -6.33 -33.32
C THR A 447 -14.62 -6.40 -32.14
N MET A 448 -14.59 -7.54 -31.42
CA MET A 448 -13.54 -7.78 -30.42
C MET A 448 -12.13 -7.70 -31.00
N LEU A 449 -11.95 -8.08 -32.28
CA LEU A 449 -10.66 -8.01 -32.97
C LEU A 449 -10.25 -6.55 -33.22
N ASP A 450 -11.21 -5.66 -33.51
CA ASP A 450 -10.94 -4.22 -33.61
C ASP A 450 -10.39 -3.66 -32.30
N ASN A 451 -11.03 -3.98 -31.17
CA ASN A 451 -10.53 -3.54 -29.85
C ASN A 451 -9.12 -4.08 -29.58
N ALA A 452 -8.85 -5.36 -29.86
CA ALA A 452 -7.52 -5.94 -29.66
C ALA A 452 -6.44 -5.21 -30.49
N VAL A 453 -6.74 -4.85 -31.74
CA VAL A 453 -5.84 -4.08 -32.61
C VAL A 453 -5.68 -2.64 -32.12
N LYS A 454 -6.79 -1.97 -31.79
CA LYS A 454 -6.86 -0.60 -31.29
C LYS A 454 -6.04 -0.39 -30.02
N TYR A 455 -6.03 -1.38 -29.12
CA TYR A 455 -5.25 -1.35 -27.88
C TYR A 455 -3.87 -2.01 -27.99
N GLY A 456 -3.47 -2.47 -29.17
CA GLY A 456 -2.17 -3.12 -29.36
C GLY A 456 -1.98 -4.38 -28.54
N ASN A 457 -3.06 -5.12 -28.26
CA ASN A 457 -3.02 -6.33 -27.44
C ASN A 457 -2.82 -7.58 -28.32
N ARG A 458 -1.54 -7.91 -28.57
CA ARG A 458 -1.13 -9.05 -29.41
C ARG A 458 -1.70 -10.38 -28.92
N GLU A 459 -1.67 -10.61 -27.61
CA GLU A 459 -2.14 -11.87 -27.02
C GLU A 459 -3.65 -12.03 -27.20
N MET A 460 -4.41 -10.96 -26.98
CA MET A 460 -5.86 -10.93 -27.24
C MET A 460 -6.17 -11.17 -28.72
N ALA A 461 -5.45 -10.51 -29.64
CA ALA A 461 -5.64 -10.70 -31.08
C ALA A 461 -5.38 -12.16 -31.50
N ALA A 462 -4.30 -12.76 -30.99
CA ALA A 462 -3.98 -14.17 -31.25
C ALA A 462 -5.05 -15.12 -30.70
N ALA A 463 -5.56 -14.86 -29.48
CA ALA A 463 -6.63 -15.65 -28.88
C ALA A 463 -7.93 -15.56 -29.69
N LEU A 464 -8.32 -14.37 -30.15
CA LEU A 464 -9.50 -14.16 -31.00
C LEU A 464 -9.37 -14.92 -32.34
N ILE A 465 -8.20 -14.84 -33.00
CA ILE A 465 -7.95 -15.55 -34.26
C ILE A 465 -8.00 -17.08 -34.06
N LYS A 466 -7.43 -17.58 -32.96
CA LYS A 466 -7.54 -19.00 -32.57
C LYS A 466 -9.00 -19.44 -32.45
N HIS A 467 -9.89 -18.55 -31.99
CA HIS A 467 -11.33 -18.78 -31.89
C HIS A 467 -12.13 -18.43 -33.16
N GLY A 468 -11.46 -18.16 -34.29
CA GLY A 468 -12.10 -17.94 -35.58
C GLY A 468 -12.49 -16.49 -35.88
N ALA A 469 -11.84 -15.51 -35.26
CA ALA A 469 -12.04 -14.11 -35.61
C ALA A 469 -11.73 -13.84 -37.10
N ASP A 470 -12.68 -13.24 -37.81
CA ASP A 470 -12.56 -12.93 -39.23
C ASP A 470 -11.84 -11.58 -39.42
N ARG A 471 -10.66 -11.64 -40.05
CA ARG A 471 -9.82 -10.48 -40.34
C ARG A 471 -10.51 -9.50 -41.30
N ASN A 472 -11.47 -9.98 -42.11
CA ASN A 472 -12.20 -9.16 -43.06
C ASN A 472 -13.28 -8.28 -42.41
N LEU A 473 -13.60 -8.53 -41.14
CA LEU A 473 -14.55 -7.71 -40.36
C LEU A 473 -13.86 -6.54 -39.64
N LEU A 474 -12.54 -6.43 -39.71
CA LEU A 474 -11.82 -5.30 -39.15
C LEU A 474 -12.27 -3.99 -39.82
N SER A 475 -12.48 -2.97 -39.00
CA SER A 475 -12.70 -1.61 -39.48
C SER A 475 -11.51 -1.12 -40.33
N GLU A 476 -11.79 -0.20 -41.26
CA GLU A 476 -10.79 0.38 -42.16
C GLU A 476 -9.57 0.95 -41.40
N TRP A 477 -9.79 1.44 -40.18
CA TRP A 477 -8.76 2.00 -39.30
C TRP A 477 -7.77 0.97 -38.73
N ASN A 478 -8.16 -0.31 -38.72
CA ASN A 478 -7.44 -1.40 -38.06
C ASN A 478 -6.93 -2.47 -39.04
N GLY A 479 -7.50 -2.58 -40.24
CA GLY A 479 -7.13 -3.61 -41.23
C GLY A 479 -5.63 -3.72 -41.50
N GLY A 480 -4.93 -2.59 -41.68
CA GLY A 480 -3.49 -2.55 -41.93
C GLY A 480 -2.59 -2.71 -40.69
N LYS A 481 -3.15 -2.75 -39.48
CA LYS A 481 -2.39 -2.79 -38.22
C LYS A 481 -2.26 -4.19 -37.64
N LEU A 482 -3.14 -5.12 -38.02
CA LEU A 482 -3.17 -6.46 -37.44
C LEU A 482 -1.89 -7.25 -37.75
N ASP A 483 -1.39 -7.21 -38.99
CA ASP A 483 -0.15 -7.92 -39.36
C ASP A 483 1.06 -7.36 -38.58
N ALA A 484 1.13 -6.05 -38.40
CA ALA A 484 2.19 -5.41 -37.61
C ALA A 484 2.10 -5.74 -36.12
N LEU A 485 0.88 -5.98 -35.59
CA LEU A 485 0.67 -6.38 -34.20
C LEU A 485 1.06 -7.85 -33.95
N LEU A 486 0.85 -8.72 -34.94
CA LEU A 486 1.10 -10.16 -34.83
C LEU A 486 2.53 -10.59 -35.19
N ALA A 487 3.27 -9.76 -35.93
CA ALA A 487 4.72 -9.88 -36.09
C ALA A 487 5.42 -9.71 -34.74
#